data_AF-W5T3V9-F1
#
_entry.id   AF-W5T3V9-F1
#
_cell.length_a   1.000
_cell.length_b   1.000
_cell.length_c   1.000
_cell.angle_alpha   90.00
_cell.angle_beta   90.00
_cell.angle_gamma   90.00
#
_symmetry.space_group_name_H-M   'P 1'
#
loop_
_entity.id
_entity.type
_entity.pdbx_description
1 polymer ?
#
loop_
_entity_poly.entity_id
_entity_poly.type
_entity_poly.pdbx_seq_one_letter_code
_entity_poly.pdbx_strand_id
1 'polypeptide(L)'
;MSSELQTLHSKILSLLNLNEEVLSFTQFETYTELLEMIITTKGINADMLTSSHLILLLYYYIGCKLNQAGVIREFGLDRIKSEKINDLEISYHPIGNESNANTSFCSQFESLLSSLKIQTTNPPCCIGILK
;
A
#
# COMPACT_ATOMS: atom_id res chain seq x y z
N MET A 1 -8.29 9.78 -16.86
CA MET A 1 -8.27 8.30 -16.99
C MET A 1 -6.89 7.80 -17.42
N SER A 2 -6.51 7.75 -18.71
CA SER A 2 -5.20 7.19 -19.13
C SER A 2 -3.97 7.94 -18.57
N SER A 3 -4.02 9.28 -18.50
CA SER A 3 -2.88 10.10 -18.03
C SER A 3 -2.60 9.99 -16.52
N GLU A 4 -3.64 9.85 -15.70
CA GLU A 4 -3.53 9.72 -14.24
C GLU A 4 -2.96 8.35 -13.87
N LEU A 5 -3.41 7.30 -14.57
CA LEU A 5 -2.93 5.95 -14.36
C LEU A 5 -1.47 5.79 -14.79
N GLN A 6 -1.05 6.45 -15.89
CA GLN A 6 0.36 6.54 -16.29
C GLN A 6 1.23 7.28 -15.28
N THR A 7 0.71 8.36 -14.69
CA THR A 7 1.41 9.10 -13.63
C THR A 7 1.59 8.22 -12.39
N LEU A 8 0.56 7.46 -12.01
CA LEU A 8 0.61 6.52 -10.89
C LEU A 8 1.59 5.37 -11.16
N HIS A 9 1.61 4.83 -12.38
CA HIS A 9 2.58 3.82 -12.80
C HIS A 9 4.02 4.34 -12.66
N SER A 10 4.30 5.53 -13.18
CA SER A 10 5.62 6.20 -13.05
C SER A 10 6.02 6.38 -11.58
N LYS A 11 5.07 6.75 -10.72
CA LYS A 11 5.30 6.90 -9.28
C LYS A 11 5.65 5.55 -8.61
N ILE A 12 4.93 4.49 -8.94
CA ILE A 12 5.20 3.14 -8.39
C ILE A 12 6.57 2.62 -8.85
N LEU A 13 6.94 2.84 -10.11
CA LEU A 13 8.28 2.52 -10.61
C LEU A 13 9.36 3.23 -9.79
N SER A 14 9.21 4.53 -9.56
CA SER A 14 10.14 5.32 -8.73
C SER A 14 10.28 4.76 -7.31
N LEU A 15 9.13 4.54 -6.65
CA LEU A 15 9.08 4.05 -5.27
C LEU A 15 9.74 2.68 -5.10
N LEU A 16 9.52 1.77 -6.06
CA LEU A 16 10.09 0.42 -6.05
C LEU A 16 11.49 0.32 -6.69
N ASN A 17 12.03 1.44 -7.21
CA ASN A 17 13.29 1.48 -7.94
C ASN A 17 13.33 0.58 -9.20
N LEU A 18 12.24 0.59 -9.95
CA LEU A 18 12.04 -0.27 -11.12
C LEU A 18 12.10 0.54 -12.41
N ASN A 19 12.28 -0.17 -13.52
CA ASN A 19 12.09 0.33 -14.87
C ASN A 19 10.85 -0.33 -15.51
N GLU A 20 10.43 0.18 -16.67
CA GLU A 20 9.27 -0.36 -17.40
C GLU A 20 9.46 -1.80 -17.91
N GLU A 21 10.70 -2.26 -18.06
CA GLU A 21 10.99 -3.64 -18.44
C GLU A 21 10.59 -4.62 -17.34
N VAL A 22 10.75 -4.22 -16.07
CA VAL A 22 10.39 -5.04 -14.91
C VAL A 22 8.89 -4.96 -14.58
N LEU A 23 8.30 -3.77 -14.72
CA LEU A 23 6.87 -3.54 -14.50
C LEU A 23 6.32 -2.68 -15.64
N SER A 24 5.86 -3.35 -16.70
CA SER A 24 5.20 -2.68 -17.82
C SER A 24 3.88 -2.03 -17.40
N PHE A 25 3.41 -1.04 -18.16
CA PHE A 25 2.13 -0.40 -17.90
C PHE A 25 0.96 -1.40 -17.89
N THR A 26 0.92 -2.34 -18.84
CA THR A 26 -0.12 -3.38 -18.89
C THR A 26 -0.10 -4.30 -17.67
N GLN A 27 1.09 -4.67 -17.18
CA GLN A 27 1.22 -5.47 -15.97
C GLN A 27 0.79 -4.69 -14.73
N PHE A 28 1.10 -3.39 -14.69
CA PHE A 28 0.64 -2.48 -13.66
C PHE A 28 -0.90 -2.34 -13.65
N GLU A 29 -1.54 -2.21 -14.81
CA GLU A 29 -3.01 -2.20 -14.93
C GLU A 29 -3.61 -3.50 -14.38
N THR A 30 -3.06 -4.65 -14.77
CA THR A 30 -3.49 -5.96 -14.26
C THR A 30 -3.39 -6.05 -12.74
N TYR A 31 -2.28 -5.56 -12.15
CA TYR A 31 -2.15 -5.53 -10.70
C TYR A 31 -3.12 -4.55 -10.02
N THR A 32 -3.46 -3.46 -10.68
CA THR A 32 -4.44 -2.49 -10.16
C THR A 32 -5.84 -3.09 -10.11
N GLU A 33 -6.27 -3.76 -11.18
CA GLU A 33 -7.56 -4.48 -11.22
C GLU A 33 -7.63 -5.59 -10.17
N LEU A 34 -6.55 -6.36 -10.00
CA LEU A 34 -6.47 -7.39 -8.97
C LEU A 34 -6.55 -6.80 -7.55
N LEU A 35 -5.91 -5.65 -7.32
CA LEU A 35 -5.97 -4.97 -6.04
C LEU A 35 -7.38 -4.48 -5.73
N GLU A 36 -8.09 -3.92 -6.71
CA GLU A 36 -9.49 -3.50 -6.56
C GLU A 36 -10.40 -4.68 -6.15
N MET A 37 -10.21 -5.84 -6.78
CA MET A 37 -10.92 -7.06 -6.38
C MET A 37 -10.55 -7.51 -4.96
N ILE A 38 -9.29 -7.38 -4.54
CA ILE A 38 -8.86 -7.71 -3.17
C ILE A 38 -9.52 -6.78 -2.15
N ILE A 39 -9.52 -5.46 -2.40
CA ILE A 39 -10.17 -4.46 -1.53
C ILE A 39 -11.65 -4.81 -1.35
N THR A 40 -12.34 -5.09 -2.45
CA THR A 40 -13.76 -5.44 -2.47
C THR A 40 -14.02 -6.74 -1.68
N THR A 41 -13.27 -7.80 -1.96
CA THR A 41 -13.46 -9.12 -1.32
C THR A 41 -13.08 -9.12 0.16
N LYS A 42 -12.15 -8.26 0.60
CA LYS A 42 -11.79 -8.09 2.01
C LYS A 42 -12.84 -7.27 2.78
N GLY A 43 -13.78 -6.64 2.09
CA GLY A 43 -14.84 -5.81 2.67
C GLY A 43 -14.35 -4.45 3.14
N ILE A 44 -13.34 -3.87 2.46
CA ILE A 44 -12.84 -2.52 2.73
C ILE A 44 -13.73 -1.54 1.96
N ASN A 45 -14.25 -0.52 2.63
CA ASN A 45 -15.04 0.52 1.95
C ASN A 45 -14.12 1.42 1.11
N ALA A 46 -14.15 1.24 -0.21
CA ALA A 46 -13.32 1.98 -1.15
C ALA A 46 -13.58 3.50 -1.11
N ASP A 47 -14.81 3.93 -0.80
CA ASP A 47 -15.18 5.34 -0.74
C ASP A 47 -14.49 6.10 0.40
N MET A 48 -13.96 5.37 1.38
CA MET A 48 -13.21 5.94 2.51
C MET A 48 -11.69 5.92 2.29
N LEU A 49 -11.22 5.39 1.16
CA LEU A 49 -9.79 5.32 0.85
C LEU A 49 -9.33 6.63 0.21
N THR A 50 -8.26 7.19 0.76
CA THR A 50 -7.57 8.34 0.17
C THR A 50 -6.63 7.87 -0.94
N SER A 51 -6.21 8.80 -1.80
CA SER A 51 -5.16 8.52 -2.80
C SER A 51 -3.88 7.97 -2.17
N SER A 52 -3.54 8.41 -0.95
CA SER A 52 -2.40 7.91 -0.18
C SER A 52 -2.57 6.43 0.23
N HIS A 53 -3.77 6.03 0.67
CA HIS A 53 -4.08 4.62 0.96
C HIS A 53 -3.91 3.75 -0.29
N LEU A 54 -4.44 4.21 -1.43
CA LEU A 54 -4.37 3.47 -2.69
C LEU A 54 -2.94 3.32 -3.20
N ILE A 55 -2.13 4.39 -3.13
CA ILE A 55 -0.71 4.35 -3.51
C ILE A 55 0.07 3.36 -2.64
N LEU A 56 -0.14 3.38 -1.31
CA LEU A 56 0.53 2.46 -0.40
C LEU A 56 0.11 1.00 -0.62
N LEU A 57 -1.19 0.76 -0.85
CA LEU A 57 -1.69 -0.57 -1.18
C LEU A 57 -1.07 -1.09 -2.48
N LEU A 58 -1.01 -0.27 -3.54
CA LEU A 58 -0.34 -0.63 -4.79
C LEU A 58 1.15 -0.91 -4.59
N TYR A 59 1.85 -0.04 -3.87
CA TYR A 59 3.27 -0.19 -3.57
C TYR A 59 3.57 -1.53 -2.86
N TYR A 60 2.84 -1.83 -1.78
CA TYR A 60 3.04 -3.07 -1.04
C TYR A 60 2.57 -4.30 -1.82
N TYR A 61 1.46 -4.22 -2.55
CA TYR A 61 0.94 -5.32 -3.34
C TYR A 61 1.89 -5.71 -4.47
N ILE A 62 2.30 -4.74 -5.28
CA ILE A 62 3.21 -4.97 -6.41
C ILE A 62 4.58 -5.40 -5.90
N GLY A 63 5.10 -4.74 -4.86
CA GLY A 63 6.33 -5.16 -4.21
C GLY A 63 6.25 -6.60 -3.70
N CYS A 64 5.11 -7.03 -3.14
CA CYS A 64 4.91 -8.41 -2.71
C CYS A 64 4.95 -9.39 -3.89
N LYS A 65 4.26 -9.08 -4.99
CA LYS A 65 4.26 -9.95 -6.19
C LYS A 65 5.63 -10.08 -6.82
N LEU A 66 6.35 -8.97 -6.97
CA LEU A 66 7.70 -8.98 -7.53
C LEU A 66 8.70 -9.65 -6.59
N ASN A 67 8.53 -9.52 -5.27
CA ASN A 67 9.36 -10.22 -4.29
C ASN A 67 9.13 -11.73 -4.32
N GLN A 68 7.88 -12.17 -4.39
CA GLN A 68 7.52 -13.59 -4.57
C GLN A 68 8.07 -14.18 -5.88
N ALA A 69 8.11 -13.38 -6.94
CA ALA A 69 8.70 -13.76 -8.23
C ALA A 69 10.24 -13.73 -8.24
N GLY A 70 10.88 -13.32 -7.14
CA GLY A 70 12.35 -13.22 -7.04
C GLY A 70 12.96 -12.04 -7.82
N VAL A 71 12.12 -11.11 -8.28
CA VAL A 71 12.52 -9.94 -9.09
C VAL A 71 13.11 -8.84 -8.22
N ILE A 72 12.53 -8.59 -7.05
CA ILE A 72 13.08 -7.69 -6.04
C ILE A 72 13.37 -8.45 -4.75
N ARG A 73 14.45 -8.08 -4.05
CA ARG A 73 14.94 -8.82 -2.87
C ARG A 73 14.79 -8.05 -1.56
N GLU A 74 14.90 -6.73 -1.61
CA GLU A 74 14.95 -5.89 -0.41
C GLU A 74 13.70 -5.02 -0.27
N PHE A 75 13.20 -4.93 0.95
CA PHE A 75 12.09 -4.06 1.31
C PHE A 75 12.60 -2.65 1.61
N GLY A 76 12.37 -1.71 0.69
CA GLY A 76 12.91 -0.35 0.75
C GLY A 76 12.11 0.62 1.64
N LEU A 77 12.03 0.36 2.95
CA LEU A 77 11.29 1.21 3.92
C LEU A 77 11.69 2.68 3.89
N ASP A 78 12.97 2.96 3.68
CA ASP A 78 13.52 4.32 3.75
C ASP A 78 13.01 5.22 2.63
N ARG A 79 12.60 4.64 1.50
CA ARG A 79 12.09 5.37 0.33
C ARG A 79 10.68 5.92 0.53
N ILE A 80 9.85 5.19 1.27
CA ILE A 80 8.50 5.63 1.63
C ILE A 80 8.57 6.81 2.61
N LYS A 81 9.52 6.77 3.56
CA LYS A 81 9.73 7.84 4.54
C LYS A 81 10.22 9.14 3.88
N SER A 82 11.04 9.06 2.83
CA SER A 82 11.53 10.24 2.11
C SER A 82 10.47 10.90 1.24
N GLU A 83 9.50 10.14 0.71
CA GLU A 83 8.48 10.69 -0.21
C GLU A 83 7.31 11.42 0.47
N LYS A 84 7.29 11.54 1.82
CA LYS A 84 6.22 12.20 2.62
C LYS A 84 4.85 12.08 1.95
N ILE A 85 4.32 10.86 1.93
CA ILE A 85 2.95 10.63 1.47
C ILE A 85 2.04 11.36 2.45
N ASN A 86 1.66 12.60 2.10
CA ASN A 86 0.88 13.49 2.93
C ASN A 86 -0.39 12.77 3.44
N ASP A 87 -0.68 13.01 4.72
CA ASP A 87 -1.82 12.53 5.51
C ASP A 87 -1.80 11.09 6.04
N LEU A 88 -0.78 10.27 5.74
CA LEU A 88 -0.40 9.25 6.70
C LEU A 88 0.82 9.76 7.46
N GLU A 89 0.58 10.41 8.59
CA GLU A 89 1.45 10.17 9.73
C GLU A 89 1.32 8.68 10.03
N ILE A 90 2.07 7.85 9.28
CA ILE A 90 2.23 6.45 9.58
C ILE A 90 2.90 6.49 10.95
N SER A 91 2.10 6.40 12.01
CA SER A 91 2.58 6.09 13.36
C SER A 91 3.10 4.66 13.30
N TYR A 92 4.23 4.52 12.62
CA TYR A 92 5.06 3.36 12.67
C TYR A 92 5.64 3.37 14.08
N HIS A 93 4.85 2.86 15.02
CA HIS A 93 5.38 2.37 16.27
C HIS A 93 5.98 1.01 15.92
N PRO A 94 7.31 0.88 15.83
CA PRO A 94 7.91 -0.44 15.85
C PRO A 94 7.48 -1.08 17.16
N ILE A 95 6.51 -1.99 17.10
CA ILE A 95 6.19 -2.83 18.24
C ILE A 95 7.38 -3.76 18.38
N GLY A 96 8.19 -3.50 19.40
CA GLY A 96 9.16 -4.45 19.89
C GLY A 96 10.59 -4.20 19.44
N ASN A 97 11.45 -4.23 20.44
CA ASN A 97 12.90 -4.19 20.36
C ASN A 97 13.41 -5.52 19.79
N GLU A 98 13.13 -5.82 18.51
CA GLU A 98 13.64 -7.00 17.82
C GLU A 98 14.31 -6.60 16.51
N SER A 99 15.63 -6.55 16.54
CA SER A 99 16.45 -6.82 15.36
C SER A 99 15.96 -8.13 14.74
N ASN A 100 15.43 -8.09 13.50
CA ASN A 100 14.91 -9.21 12.70
C ASN A 100 13.42 -9.57 12.77
N ALA A 101 12.50 -8.62 12.93
CA ALA A 101 11.16 -8.83 12.37
C ALA A 101 11.22 -8.63 10.84
N ASN A 102 11.15 -9.75 10.12
CA ASN A 102 11.13 -9.87 8.66
C ASN A 102 10.03 -8.98 8.03
N THR A 103 10.30 -7.69 7.82
CA THR A 103 9.35 -6.76 7.19
C THR A 103 9.38 -6.98 5.67
N SER A 104 8.53 -7.89 5.20
CA SER A 104 8.33 -8.13 3.77
C SER A 104 7.26 -7.19 3.20
N PHE A 105 7.29 -6.94 1.90
CA PHE A 105 6.19 -6.26 1.22
C PHE A 105 4.83 -6.94 1.48
N CYS A 106 4.81 -8.28 1.51
CA CYS A 106 3.58 -9.05 1.72
C CYS A 106 3.00 -8.88 3.12
N SER A 107 3.84 -8.91 4.15
CA SER A 107 3.38 -8.71 5.53
C SER A 107 2.86 -7.29 5.75
N GLN A 108 3.48 -6.29 5.11
CA GLN A 108 3.03 -4.90 5.17
C GLN A 108 1.72 -4.69 4.39
N PHE A 109 1.55 -5.37 3.25
CA PHE A 109 0.30 -5.37 2.50
C PHE A 109 -0.86 -5.92 3.33
N GLU A 110 -0.72 -7.10 3.94
CA GLU A 110 -1.77 -7.71 4.76
C GLU A 110 -2.07 -6.90 6.04
N SER A 111 -1.04 -6.31 6.66
CA SER A 111 -1.21 -5.41 7.80
C SER A 111 -2.00 -4.16 7.44
N LEU A 112 -1.70 -3.55 6.28
CA LEU A 112 -2.43 -2.38 5.79
C LEU A 112 -3.88 -2.72 5.45
N LEU A 113 -4.14 -3.83 4.75
CA LEU A 113 -5.50 -4.30 4.45
C LEU A 113 -6.32 -4.50 5.74
N SER A 114 -5.71 -5.12 6.75
CA SER A 114 -6.39 -5.37 8.04
C SER A 114 -6.71 -4.07 8.76
N SER A 115 -5.76 -3.12 8.78
CA SER A 115 -5.94 -1.80 9.40
C SER A 115 -7.03 -0.99 8.70
N LEU A 116 -7.02 -0.95 7.37
CA LEU A 116 -8.02 -0.25 6.57
C LEU A 116 -9.40 -0.87 6.73
N LYS A 117 -9.51 -2.20 6.80
CA LYS A 117 -10.78 -2.86 7.08
C LYS A 117 -11.39 -2.39 8.40
N ILE A 118 -10.60 -2.33 9.47
CA ILE A 118 -11.09 -1.85 10.77
C ILE A 118 -11.55 -0.40 10.68
N GLN A 119 -10.74 0.49 10.09
CA GLN A 119 -11.03 1.91 9.97
C GLN A 119 -12.27 2.20 9.10
N THR A 120 -12.48 1.40 8.04
CA THR A 120 -13.58 1.60 7.09
C THR A 120 -14.87 0.87 7.48
N THR A 121 -14.79 -0.18 8.29
CA THR A 121 -15.97 -0.90 8.82
C THR A 121 -16.51 -0.25 10.09
N ASN A 122 -15.62 0.27 10.94
CA ASN A 122 -15.96 0.98 12.17
C ASN A 122 -15.35 2.39 12.12
N PRO A 123 -15.90 3.32 11.32
CA PRO A 123 -15.52 4.73 11.43
C PRO A 123 -15.70 5.14 12.90
N PRO A 124 -14.80 5.95 13.49
CA PRO A 124 -14.88 6.36 14.89
C PRO A 124 -16.22 7.06 15.13
N CYS A 125 -17.19 6.29 15.60
CA CYS A 125 -18.51 6.79 15.91
C CYS A 125 -18.40 7.52 17.25
N CYS A 126 -18.57 8.84 17.19
CA CYS A 126 -18.90 9.75 18.27
C CYS A 126 -18.61 9.22 19.69
N ILE A 127 -17.45 9.58 20.25
CA ILE A 127 -17.33 9.66 21.71
C ILE A 127 -18.29 10.77 22.14
N GLY A 128 -19.50 10.38 22.51
CA GLY A 128 -20.44 11.27 23.17
C GLY A 128 -19.80 11.75 24.47
N ILE A 129 -19.37 13.01 24.49
CA ILE A 129 -19.14 13.70 25.75
C ILE A 129 -20.53 14.04 26.29
N LEU A 130 -21.08 13.13 27.11
CA LEU A 130 -22.09 13.49 28.09
C LEU A 130 -21.36 13.98 29.33
N LYS A 131 -21.19 15.30 29.46
CA LYS A 131 -21.21 15.96 30.76
C LYS A 131 -21.58 17.43 30.65
#